data_AF-A0A2L1GLT4-F1
#
_entry.id   AF-A0A2L1GLT4-F1
#
_cell.length_a   1.000
_cell.length_b   1.000
_cell.length_c   1.000
_cell.angle_alpha   90.00
_cell.angle_beta   90.00
_cell.angle_gamma   90.00
#
_symmetry.space_group_name_H-M   'P 1'
#
loop_
_entity.id
_entity.type
_entity.pdbx_description
1 polymer ?
#
loop_
_entity_poly.entity_id
_entity_poly.type
_entity_poly.pdbx_seq_one_letter_code
_entity_poly.pdbx_strand_id
1 'polypeptide(L)'
;MNIRLQVCACAQDACLPLLPAAVQGSPGHRLESPDFCALPPLAVGTRLLAPDGAALFAVSGRIWLPAAPHAVACPLLQALDHLPAGPVDLAPRKEGFSLAWITLSDKGARGEREDSAGPAIAELAAAHLPLCHTQGFLLPDEPAALRALLPELALGQGYDLICTTGGTGLSPRDRTPQVTAALLDLPLPGFVQAMMAASLARTPHAAISRAVAGVLGQSLVLNLPGSRRAVTENLAAVLPALPHALAKVHGDPADCGA
;
A
#
# COMPACT_ATOMS: atom_id res chain seq x y z
N MET A 1 -15.02 16.35 -4.06
CA MET A 1 -16.32 15.86 -4.59
C MET A 1 -17.03 15.15 -3.44
N ASN A 2 -18.24 15.54 -3.10
CA ASN A 2 -18.98 14.87 -2.02
C ASN A 2 -19.64 13.60 -2.57
N ILE A 3 -19.83 12.60 -1.69
CA ILE A 3 -20.49 11.34 -1.98
C ILE A 3 -21.61 11.12 -0.98
N ARG A 4 -22.72 10.56 -1.43
CA ARG A 4 -23.83 10.18 -0.55
C ARG A 4 -23.90 8.67 -0.45
N LEU A 5 -23.81 8.16 0.76
CA LEU A 5 -23.87 6.73 1.04
C LEU A 5 -25.15 6.37 1.78
N GLN A 6 -25.80 5.29 1.39
CA GLN A 6 -26.67 4.54 2.28
C GLN A 6 -25.81 3.58 3.10
N VAL A 7 -25.55 3.96 4.34
CA VAL A 7 -24.73 3.22 5.30
C VAL A 7 -25.55 2.07 5.89
N CYS A 8 -24.97 0.87 5.93
CA CYS A 8 -25.46 -0.24 6.74
C CYS A 8 -24.95 -0.08 8.18
N ALA A 9 -25.77 -0.48 9.16
CA ALA A 9 -25.32 -0.53 10.54
C ALA A 9 -24.11 -1.45 10.67
N CYS A 10 -23.05 -0.97 11.31
CA CYS A 10 -21.80 -1.71 11.47
C CYS A 10 -21.06 -1.29 12.74
N ALA A 11 -20.33 -2.23 13.31
CA ALA A 11 -19.46 -1.98 14.46
C ALA A 11 -18.16 -1.28 14.03
N GLN A 12 -17.47 -0.69 14.99
CA GLN A 12 -16.10 -0.23 14.79
C GLN A 12 -15.22 -1.35 14.21
N ASP A 13 -14.31 -0.99 13.30
CA ASP A 13 -13.41 -1.87 12.55
C ASP A 13 -14.07 -2.84 11.56
N ALA A 14 -15.40 -2.84 11.45
CA ALA A 14 -16.09 -3.59 10.40
C ALA A 14 -15.63 -3.09 9.02
N CYS A 15 -15.16 -4.02 8.19
CA CYS A 15 -14.74 -3.75 6.82
C CYS A 15 -15.83 -4.23 5.86
N LEU A 16 -16.53 -3.29 5.22
CA LEU A 16 -17.61 -3.56 4.29
C LEU A 16 -17.33 -2.89 2.93
N PRO A 17 -17.70 -3.52 1.80
CA PRO A 17 -17.48 -2.91 0.50
C PRO A 17 -18.43 -1.73 0.28
N LEU A 18 -17.93 -0.71 -0.41
CA LEU A 18 -18.74 0.32 -1.04
C LEU A 18 -19.24 -0.19 -2.38
N LEU A 19 -20.54 -0.43 -2.46
CA LEU A 19 -21.20 -1.04 -3.60
C LEU A 19 -21.97 -0.01 -4.43
N PRO A 20 -22.09 -0.21 -5.75
CA PRO A 20 -23.05 0.54 -6.56
C PRO A 20 -24.48 0.36 -6.04
N ALA A 21 -25.32 1.40 -6.11
CA ALA A 21 -26.74 1.32 -5.71
C ALA A 21 -27.50 0.15 -6.36
N ALA A 22 -27.16 -0.21 -7.60
CA ALA A 22 -27.80 -1.28 -8.36
C ALA A 22 -27.54 -2.70 -7.80
N VAL A 23 -26.46 -2.89 -7.03
CA VAL A 23 -26.11 -4.20 -6.48
C VAL A 23 -27.00 -4.48 -5.26
N GLN A 24 -27.87 -5.48 -5.35
CA GLN A 24 -28.74 -5.91 -4.24
C GLN A 24 -28.28 -7.24 -3.63
N GLY A 25 -28.70 -7.54 -2.40
CA GLY A 25 -28.46 -8.82 -1.72
C GLY A 25 -27.04 -9.05 -1.17
N SER A 26 -26.04 -8.26 -1.57
CA SER A 26 -24.69 -8.31 -0.99
C SER A 26 -24.54 -7.39 0.23
N PRO A 27 -23.88 -7.81 1.32
CA PRO A 27 -23.59 -6.93 2.45
C PRO A 27 -22.59 -5.83 2.03
N GLY A 28 -22.89 -4.57 2.34
CA GLY A 28 -22.04 -3.43 1.98
C GLY A 28 -22.75 -2.09 2.04
N HIS A 29 -21.99 -0.99 2.09
CA HIS A 29 -22.54 0.37 1.96
C HIS A 29 -22.96 0.62 0.51
N ARG A 30 -24.01 1.40 0.26
CA ARG A 30 -24.42 1.73 -1.12
C ARG A 30 -24.07 3.17 -1.46
N LEU A 31 -23.42 3.38 -2.59
CA LEU A 31 -23.24 4.71 -3.15
C LEU A 31 -24.53 5.14 -3.84
N GLU A 32 -25.19 6.17 -3.31
CA GLU A 32 -26.39 6.77 -3.91
C GLU A 32 -26.02 7.86 -4.93
N SER A 33 -24.99 8.66 -4.63
CA SER A 33 -24.46 9.65 -5.56
C SER A 33 -22.98 9.95 -5.30
N PRO A 34 -22.18 10.31 -6.31
CA PRO A 34 -22.55 10.29 -7.74
C PRO A 34 -22.67 8.84 -8.26
N ASP A 35 -22.88 8.68 -9.56
CA ASP A 35 -22.80 7.37 -10.20
C ASP A 35 -21.46 6.70 -9.86
N PHE A 36 -21.50 5.39 -9.62
CA PHE A 36 -20.32 4.64 -9.18
C PHE A 36 -19.14 4.74 -10.15
N CYS A 37 -19.40 4.79 -11.46
CA CYS A 37 -18.37 4.97 -12.48
C CYS A 37 -17.76 6.38 -12.49
N ALA A 38 -18.43 7.37 -11.89
CA ALA A 38 -17.93 8.74 -11.75
C ALA A 38 -17.19 8.96 -10.42
N LEU A 39 -17.12 7.95 -9.56
CA LEU A 39 -16.35 8.03 -8.32
C LEU A 39 -14.85 8.14 -8.66
N PRO A 40 -14.14 9.17 -8.15
CA PRO A 40 -12.70 9.22 -8.28
C PRO A 40 -12.07 8.03 -7.56
N PRO A 41 -10.84 7.63 -7.93
CA PRO A 41 -10.14 6.55 -7.24
C PRO A 41 -10.06 6.83 -5.74
N LEU A 42 -10.72 5.99 -4.95
CA LEU A 42 -10.59 5.96 -3.50
C LEU A 42 -9.37 5.09 -3.16
N ALA A 43 -8.19 5.71 -3.14
CA ALA A 43 -6.96 5.02 -2.75
C ALA A 43 -6.98 4.66 -1.25
N VAL A 44 -6.27 3.60 -0.88
CA VAL A 44 -6.08 3.24 0.54
C VAL A 44 -5.52 4.41 1.36
N GLY A 45 -6.03 4.55 2.58
CA GLY A 45 -5.74 5.67 3.49
C GLY A 45 -6.64 6.90 3.30
N THR A 46 -7.46 6.94 2.24
CA THR A 46 -8.50 7.97 2.12
C THR A 46 -9.52 7.82 3.25
N ARG A 47 -9.79 8.91 3.97
CA ARG A 47 -10.85 9.02 4.98
C ARG A 47 -12.11 9.58 4.34
N LEU A 48 -13.28 9.12 4.80
CA LEU A 48 -14.57 9.69 4.41
C LEU A 48 -15.12 10.50 5.60
N LEU A 49 -15.20 11.82 5.43
CA LEU A 49 -15.54 12.76 6.50
C LEU A 49 -17.00 13.20 6.37
N ALA A 50 -17.72 13.22 7.48
CA ALA A 50 -19.04 13.84 7.59
C ALA A 50 -18.96 15.38 7.51
N PRO A 51 -20.09 16.09 7.33
CA PRO A 51 -20.10 17.55 7.17
C PRO A 51 -19.56 18.32 8.38
N ASP A 52 -19.60 17.72 9.57
CA ASP A 52 -19.02 18.25 10.81
C ASP A 52 -17.50 18.01 10.92
N GLY A 53 -16.91 17.33 9.95
CA GLY A 53 -15.49 16.98 9.90
C GLY A 53 -15.14 15.64 10.56
N ALA A 54 -16.10 14.91 11.14
CA ALA A 54 -15.84 13.61 11.74
C ALA A 54 -15.52 12.56 10.65
N ALA A 55 -14.35 11.91 10.75
CA ALA A 55 -14.02 10.80 9.87
C ALA A 55 -14.83 9.56 10.28
N LEU A 56 -15.69 9.06 9.40
CA LEU A 56 -16.53 7.89 9.68
C LEU A 56 -15.93 6.60 9.13
N PHE A 57 -15.23 6.68 8.00
CA PHE A 57 -14.61 5.53 7.34
C PHE A 57 -13.17 5.80 6.96
N ALA A 58 -12.38 4.72 6.87
CA ALA A 58 -11.12 4.69 6.14
C ALA A 58 -11.19 3.65 5.02
N VAL A 59 -10.62 4.00 3.86
CA VAL A 59 -10.45 3.05 2.76
C VAL A 59 -9.27 2.14 3.09
N SER A 60 -9.52 0.84 3.24
CA SER A 60 -8.53 -0.14 3.69
C SER A 60 -8.11 -1.15 2.62
N GLY A 61 -8.79 -1.16 1.47
CA GLY A 61 -8.45 -2.03 0.35
C GLY A 61 -9.51 -1.99 -0.75
N ARG A 62 -9.51 -3.00 -1.61
CA ARG A 62 -10.50 -3.18 -2.67
C ARG A 62 -10.80 -4.66 -2.88
N ILE A 63 -12.01 -4.93 -3.38
CA ILE A 63 -12.42 -6.28 -3.81
C ILE A 63 -13.10 -6.22 -5.17
N TRP A 64 -12.92 -7.26 -5.97
CA TRP A 64 -13.74 -7.50 -7.14
C TRP A 64 -15.00 -8.26 -6.71
N LEU A 65 -16.14 -7.59 -6.77
CA LEU A 65 -17.42 -8.24 -6.52
C LEU A 65 -18.00 -8.75 -7.85
N PRO A 66 -18.37 -10.04 -7.96
CA PRO A 66 -19.09 -10.55 -9.12
C PRO A 66 -20.54 -10.04 -9.09
N ALA A 67 -20.76 -8.83 -9.62
CA ALA A 67 -22.08 -8.27 -9.87
C ALA A 67 -22.54 -8.63 -11.29
N ALA A 68 -23.86 -8.74 -11.52
CA ALA A 68 -24.42 -8.92 -12.86
C ALA A 68 -24.66 -7.55 -13.53
N PRO A 69 -24.33 -7.36 -14.82
CA PRO A 69 -23.75 -8.34 -15.75
C PRO A 69 -22.22 -8.49 -15.66
N HIS A 70 -21.53 -7.59 -14.96
CA HIS A 70 -20.06 -7.55 -14.89
C HIS A 70 -19.53 -7.30 -13.47
N ALA A 71 -18.36 -7.88 -13.19
CA ALA A 71 -17.67 -7.66 -11.92
C ALA A 71 -17.30 -6.19 -11.74
N VAL A 72 -17.35 -5.71 -10.50
CA VAL A 72 -17.08 -4.31 -10.14
C VAL A 72 -16.02 -4.25 -9.05
N ALA A 73 -15.01 -3.40 -9.24
CA ALA A 73 -13.97 -3.14 -8.25
C ALA A 73 -14.47 -2.17 -7.16
N CYS A 74 -14.80 -2.73 -6.00
CA CYS A 74 -15.42 -2.02 -4.89
C CYS A 74 -14.38 -1.67 -3.81
N PRO A 75 -14.25 -0.40 -3.39
CA PRO A 75 -13.46 -0.03 -2.22
C PRO A 75 -13.96 -0.72 -0.96
N LEU A 76 -13.05 -1.14 -0.08
CA LEU A 76 -13.38 -1.59 1.27
C LEU A 76 -13.32 -0.41 2.23
N LEU A 77 -14.42 -0.20 2.95
CA LEU A 77 -14.53 0.84 3.97
C LEU A 77 -14.46 0.18 5.35
N GLN A 78 -13.44 0.54 6.12
CA GLN A 78 -13.34 0.24 7.54
C GLN A 78 -14.07 1.33 8.32
N ALA A 79 -15.05 0.95 9.13
CA ALA A 79 -15.74 1.86 10.04
C ALA A 79 -14.80 2.29 11.19
N LEU A 80 -14.70 3.59 11.46
CA LEU A 80 -13.83 4.14 12.50
C LEU A 80 -14.49 4.18 13.88
N ASP A 81 -15.80 4.03 13.92
CA ASP A 81 -16.63 3.91 15.12
C ASP A 81 -17.86 3.04 14.78
N HIS A 82 -18.70 2.75 15.76
CA HIS A 82 -20.02 2.19 15.54
C HIS A 82 -20.90 3.18 14.75
N LEU A 83 -21.46 2.72 13.62
CA LEU A 83 -22.29 3.55 12.75
C LEU A 83 -23.71 2.99 12.65
N PRO A 84 -24.76 3.83 12.84
CA PRO A 84 -26.14 3.42 12.57
C PRO A 84 -26.40 3.32 11.05
N ALA A 85 -27.43 2.57 10.68
CA ALA A 85 -27.89 2.54 9.29
C ALA A 85 -28.55 3.87 8.92
N GLY A 86 -28.29 4.37 7.71
CA GLY A 86 -28.91 5.61 7.24
C GLY A 86 -28.15 6.29 6.09
N PRO A 87 -28.76 7.30 5.45
CA PRO A 87 -28.09 8.11 4.46
C PRO A 87 -27.08 9.05 5.13
N VAL A 88 -25.88 9.15 4.58
CA VAL A 88 -24.82 10.04 5.06
C VAL A 88 -24.11 10.69 3.86
N ASP A 89 -23.96 12.02 3.91
CA ASP A 89 -23.13 12.75 2.96
C ASP A 89 -21.69 12.82 3.49
N LEU A 90 -20.73 12.47 2.65
CA LEU A 90 -19.33 12.33 3.01
C LEU A 90 -18.41 13.03 2.01
N ALA A 91 -17.30 13.55 2.49
CA ALA A 91 -16.22 14.09 1.67
C ALA A 91 -14.97 13.19 1.79
N PRO A 92 -14.47 12.60 0.69
CA PRO A 92 -13.23 11.86 0.69
C PRO A 92 -12.04 12.80 0.82
N ARG A 93 -11.11 12.49 1.73
CA ARG A 93 -9.84 13.22 1.92
C ARG A 93 -8.73 12.25 2.30
N LYS A 94 -7.57 12.36 1.66
CA LYS A 94 -6.36 11.63 2.04
C LYS A 94 -5.35 12.62 2.60
N GLU A 95 -4.97 12.44 3.86
CA GLU A 95 -3.97 13.27 4.56
C GLU A 95 -2.80 12.38 4.97
N GLY A 96 -1.69 12.46 4.23
CA GLY A 96 -0.52 11.61 4.44
C GLY A 96 -0.42 10.45 3.45
N PHE A 97 0.52 9.55 3.71
CA PHE A 97 0.92 8.48 2.80
C PHE A 97 0.47 7.10 3.29
N SER A 98 0.14 6.20 2.38
CA SER A 98 -0.15 4.79 2.65
C SER A 98 1.08 3.93 2.38
N LEU A 99 1.38 3.01 3.29
CA LEU A 99 2.52 2.10 3.22
C LEU A 99 2.06 0.63 3.23
N ALA A 100 2.49 -0.15 2.24
CA ALA A 100 2.43 -1.59 2.31
C ALA A 100 3.82 -2.17 2.51
N TRP A 101 3.96 -3.21 3.34
CA TRP A 101 5.13 -4.08 3.30
C TRP A 101 4.79 -5.50 2.90
N ILE A 102 5.64 -6.11 2.10
CA ILE A 102 5.49 -7.49 1.63
C ILE A 102 6.70 -8.29 2.12
N THR A 103 6.47 -9.14 3.12
CA THR A 103 7.47 -10.07 3.62
C THR A 103 7.45 -11.34 2.80
N LEU A 104 8.58 -11.66 2.17
CA LEU A 104 8.78 -12.85 1.37
C LEU A 104 9.59 -13.84 2.20
N SER A 105 8.90 -14.85 2.71
CA SER A 105 9.50 -15.88 3.56
C SER A 105 8.66 -17.14 3.58
N ASP A 106 9.23 -18.25 3.10
CA ASP A 106 8.59 -19.56 3.25
C ASP A 106 8.32 -19.94 4.72
N LYS A 107 9.27 -19.63 5.61
CA LYS A 107 9.14 -19.91 7.05
C LYS A 107 8.04 -19.06 7.67
N GLY A 108 7.97 -17.78 7.30
CA GLY A 108 6.90 -16.89 7.73
C GLY A 108 5.54 -17.39 7.25
N ALA A 109 5.41 -17.72 5.97
CA ALA A 109 4.17 -18.24 5.40
C ALA A 109 3.69 -19.55 6.04
N ARG A 110 4.59 -20.37 6.59
CA ARG A 110 4.26 -21.58 7.36
C ARG A 110 4.04 -21.35 8.86
N GLY A 111 4.15 -20.10 9.34
CA GLY A 111 4.04 -19.78 10.76
C GLY A 111 5.23 -20.25 11.62
N GLU A 112 6.34 -20.67 10.99
CA GLU A 112 7.54 -21.15 11.66
C GLU A 112 8.45 -20.00 12.14
N ARG A 113 8.15 -18.78 11.70
CA ARG A 113 8.89 -17.57 12.05
C ARG A 113 7.98 -16.36 12.02
N GLU A 114 8.02 -15.58 13.08
CA GLU A 114 7.35 -14.28 13.14
C GLU A 114 8.06 -13.24 12.26
N ASP A 115 7.28 -12.42 11.56
CA ASP A 115 7.80 -11.30 10.78
C ASP A 115 8.16 -10.13 11.69
N SER A 116 9.46 -9.97 11.93
CA SER A 116 10.03 -8.82 12.65
C SER A 116 10.61 -7.75 11.72
N ALA A 117 10.73 -8.03 10.42
CA ALA A 117 11.33 -7.10 9.47
C ALA A 117 10.28 -6.14 8.91
N GLY A 118 9.10 -6.66 8.57
CA GLY A 118 7.97 -5.89 8.08
C GLY A 118 7.53 -4.75 9.01
N PRO A 119 7.18 -5.04 10.28
CA PRO A 119 6.80 -4.00 11.24
C PRO A 119 7.87 -2.91 11.42
N ALA A 120 9.15 -3.27 11.37
CA ALA A 120 10.25 -2.30 11.47
C ALA A 120 10.28 -1.31 10.29
N ILE A 121 9.83 -1.72 9.09
CA ILE A 121 9.69 -0.80 7.95
C ILE A 121 8.67 0.28 8.28
N ALA A 122 7.52 -0.12 8.83
CA ALA A 122 6.45 0.81 9.19
C ALA A 122 6.88 1.78 10.29
N GLU A 123 7.54 1.29 11.34
CA GLU A 123 8.10 2.12 12.41
C GLU A 123 9.07 3.19 11.88
N LEU A 124 10.01 2.80 11.02
CA LEU A 124 11.02 3.70 10.45
C LEU A 124 10.42 4.73 9.48
N ALA A 125 9.48 4.28 8.65
CA ALA A 125 8.78 5.16 7.71
C ALA A 125 7.92 6.18 8.45
N ALA A 126 7.20 5.78 9.52
CA ALA A 126 6.37 6.67 10.33
C ALA A 126 7.18 7.80 11.00
N ALA A 127 8.48 7.59 11.25
CA ALA A 127 9.35 8.63 11.79
C ALA A 127 9.69 9.75 10.77
N HIS A 128 9.46 9.53 9.48
CA HIS A 128 9.85 10.47 8.40
C HIS A 128 8.66 10.87 7.51
N LEU A 129 7.57 10.10 7.53
CA LEU A 129 6.40 10.30 6.71
C LEU A 129 5.14 10.34 7.59
N PRO A 130 4.22 11.29 7.35
CA PRO A 130 2.89 11.22 7.94
C PRO A 130 2.13 10.05 7.32
N LEU A 131 2.12 8.89 7.97
CA LEU A 131 1.43 7.70 7.46
C LEU A 131 -0.06 7.72 7.85
N CYS A 132 -0.94 7.60 6.86
CA CYS A 132 -2.40 7.57 7.05
C CYS A 132 -2.99 6.16 7.07
N HIS A 133 -2.24 5.19 6.53
CA HIS A 133 -2.58 3.78 6.47
C HIS A 133 -1.32 2.93 6.31
N THR A 134 -1.27 1.80 7.01
CA THR A 134 -0.16 0.86 6.92
C THR A 134 -0.69 -0.57 6.93
N GLN A 135 -0.18 -1.43 6.05
CA GLN A 135 -0.62 -2.83 6.02
C GLN A 135 0.53 -3.78 5.68
N GLY A 136 0.57 -4.90 6.41
CA GLY A 136 1.53 -5.97 6.19
C GLY A 136 0.95 -7.13 5.38
N PHE A 137 1.77 -7.66 4.48
CA PHE A 137 1.46 -8.84 3.68
C PHE A 137 2.58 -9.86 3.85
N LEU A 138 2.22 -11.14 4.00
CA LEU A 138 3.16 -12.24 4.15
C LEU A 138 2.94 -13.25 3.03
N LEU A 139 3.97 -13.45 2.21
CA LEU A 139 3.95 -14.37 1.08
C LEU A 139 5.09 -15.39 1.22
N PRO A 140 4.93 -16.62 0.71
CA PRO A 140 6.05 -17.52 0.47
C PRO A 140 7.00 -16.93 -0.59
N ASP A 141 8.21 -17.48 -0.71
CA ASP A 141 9.20 -17.07 -1.73
C ASP A 141 8.83 -17.60 -3.13
N GLU A 142 7.62 -17.24 -3.59
CA GLU A 142 7.02 -17.65 -4.85
C GLU A 142 6.77 -16.45 -5.77
N PRO A 143 7.40 -16.41 -6.97
CA PRO A 143 7.34 -15.24 -7.85
C PRO A 143 5.92 -14.88 -8.30
N ALA A 144 5.04 -15.87 -8.46
CA ALA A 144 3.69 -15.67 -8.98
C ALA A 144 2.83 -14.83 -8.02
N ALA A 145 2.92 -15.09 -6.72
CA ALA A 145 2.15 -14.36 -5.71
C ALA A 145 2.57 -12.89 -5.65
N LEU A 146 3.88 -12.61 -5.65
CA LEU A 146 4.39 -11.24 -5.67
C LEU A 146 4.00 -10.51 -6.97
N ARG A 147 4.05 -11.20 -8.12
CA ARG A 147 3.68 -10.65 -9.43
C ARG A 147 2.20 -10.26 -9.50
N ALA A 148 1.33 -10.95 -8.76
CA ALA A 148 -0.08 -10.61 -8.66
C ALA A 148 -0.33 -9.49 -7.62
N LEU A 149 0.28 -9.59 -6.44
CA LEU A 149 0.01 -8.67 -5.34
C LEU A 149 0.58 -7.26 -5.58
N LEU A 150 1.82 -7.15 -6.07
CA LEU A 150 2.48 -5.85 -6.22
C LEU A 150 1.70 -4.86 -7.10
N PRO A 151 1.24 -5.21 -8.32
CA PRO A 151 0.43 -4.29 -9.13
C PRO A 151 -0.96 -4.06 -8.54
N GLU A 152 -1.56 -5.02 -7.82
CA GLU A 152 -2.83 -4.81 -7.13
C GLU A 152 -2.68 -3.75 -6.03
N LEU A 153 -1.60 -3.79 -5.24
CA LEU A 153 -1.34 -2.77 -4.22
C LEU A 153 -1.04 -1.40 -4.84
N ALA A 154 -0.21 -1.35 -5.88
CA ALA A 154 0.20 -0.09 -6.50
C ALA A 154 -0.92 0.55 -7.34
N LEU A 155 -1.46 -0.20 -8.29
CA LEU A 155 -2.37 0.30 -9.32
C LEU A 155 -3.85 0.12 -8.94
N GLY A 156 -4.18 -0.98 -8.27
CA GLY A 156 -5.54 -1.27 -7.83
C GLY A 156 -5.92 -0.44 -6.60
N GLN A 157 -5.15 -0.59 -5.53
CA GLN A 157 -5.44 0.00 -4.22
C GLN A 157 -4.82 1.39 -4.02
N GLY A 158 -3.77 1.74 -4.77
CA GLY A 158 -3.15 3.07 -4.71
C GLY A 158 -2.33 3.30 -3.44
N TYR A 159 -1.52 2.32 -3.03
CA TYR A 159 -0.51 2.52 -2.00
C TYR A 159 0.56 3.52 -2.48
N ASP A 160 0.99 4.46 -1.64
CA ASP A 160 2.02 5.43 -2.05
C ASP A 160 3.44 4.85 -1.94
N LEU A 161 3.69 4.05 -0.89
CA LEU A 161 4.97 3.38 -0.65
C LEU A 161 4.75 1.88 -0.50
N ILE A 162 5.52 1.08 -1.22
CA ILE A 162 5.51 -0.38 -1.12
C ILE A 162 6.93 -0.88 -0.89
N CYS A 163 7.16 -1.54 0.23
CA CYS A 163 8.46 -2.11 0.56
C CYS A 163 8.37 -3.64 0.57
N THR A 164 9.21 -4.34 -0.18
CA THR A 164 9.38 -5.78 -0.01
C THR A 164 10.52 -6.07 0.93
N THR A 165 10.48 -7.17 1.69
CA THR A 165 11.62 -7.66 2.49
C THR A 165 11.83 -9.14 2.22
N GLY A 166 13.06 -9.51 1.85
CA GLY A 166 13.41 -10.89 1.48
C GLY A 166 13.50 -11.15 -0.03
N GLY A 167 14.04 -12.32 -0.39
CA GLY A 167 14.15 -12.78 -1.77
C GLY A 167 15.10 -12.01 -2.69
N THR A 168 16.04 -11.23 -2.14
CA THR A 168 17.00 -10.38 -2.90
C THR A 168 18.41 -10.97 -3.04
N GLY A 169 18.67 -12.15 -2.46
CA GLY A 169 19.99 -12.81 -2.50
C GLY A 169 20.24 -13.62 -3.78
N LEU A 170 21.11 -14.64 -3.70
CA LEU A 170 21.48 -15.51 -4.83
C LEU A 170 20.82 -16.89 -4.78
N SER A 171 19.93 -17.16 -3.83
CA SER A 171 19.20 -18.43 -3.81
C SER A 171 18.42 -18.61 -5.12
N PRO A 172 18.29 -19.83 -5.68
CA PRO A 172 17.48 -20.06 -6.87
C PRO A 172 16.03 -19.55 -6.77
N ARG A 173 15.51 -19.46 -5.54
CA ARG A 173 14.18 -18.94 -5.21
C ARG A 173 14.13 -17.43 -4.99
N ASP A 174 15.27 -16.77 -4.81
CA ASP A 174 15.34 -15.32 -4.66
C ASP A 174 14.97 -14.66 -6.00
N ARG A 175 13.72 -14.25 -6.15
CA ARG A 175 13.19 -13.71 -7.40
C ARG A 175 12.53 -12.33 -7.24
N THR A 176 12.53 -11.77 -6.03
CA THR A 176 11.93 -10.46 -5.72
C THR A 176 12.38 -9.38 -6.70
N PRO A 177 13.69 -9.22 -6.99
CA PRO A 177 14.13 -8.17 -7.89
C PRO A 177 13.68 -8.36 -9.33
N GLN A 178 13.66 -9.61 -9.84
CA GLN A 178 13.21 -9.89 -11.21
C GLN A 178 11.72 -9.63 -11.38
N VAL A 179 10.91 -9.99 -10.37
CA VAL A 179 9.48 -9.69 -10.39
C VAL A 179 9.25 -8.19 -10.32
N THR A 180 9.93 -7.51 -9.39
CA THR A 180 9.77 -6.06 -9.19
C THR A 180 10.22 -5.30 -10.43
N ALA A 181 11.44 -5.53 -10.93
CA ALA A 181 12.01 -4.83 -12.08
C ALA A 181 11.16 -4.96 -13.36
N ALA A 182 10.50 -6.11 -13.55
CA ALA A 182 9.62 -6.32 -14.72
C ALA A 182 8.31 -5.53 -14.65
N LEU A 183 7.96 -4.96 -13.49
CA LEU A 183 6.73 -4.21 -13.27
C LEU A 183 6.96 -2.71 -13.21
N LEU A 184 8.18 -2.23 -12.92
CA LEU A 184 8.45 -0.81 -12.72
C LEU A 184 8.32 -0.01 -14.02
N ASP A 185 7.64 1.14 -13.96
CA ASP A 185 7.57 2.12 -15.05
C ASP A 185 8.86 2.94 -15.11
N LEU A 186 9.40 3.30 -13.94
CA LEU A 186 10.60 4.14 -13.81
C LEU A 186 11.56 3.57 -12.77
N PRO A 187 12.74 3.06 -13.15
CA PRO A 187 13.75 2.61 -12.20
C PRO A 187 14.40 3.80 -11.45
N LEU A 188 14.74 3.58 -10.18
CA LEU A 188 15.39 4.56 -9.29
C LEU A 188 16.81 4.08 -8.89
N PRO A 189 17.79 4.10 -9.81
CA PRO A 189 19.14 3.61 -9.53
C PRO A 189 19.84 4.37 -8.40
N GLY A 190 19.53 5.66 -8.19
CA GLY A 190 20.09 6.44 -7.08
C GLY A 190 19.69 5.91 -5.70
N PHE A 191 18.43 5.48 -5.54
CA PHE A 191 17.97 4.81 -4.31
C PHE A 191 18.71 3.49 -4.10
N VAL A 192 18.82 2.68 -5.16
CA VAL A 192 19.54 1.40 -5.11
C VAL A 192 21.00 1.61 -4.71
N GLN A 193 21.67 2.62 -5.26
CA GLN A 193 23.06 2.96 -4.91
C GLN A 193 23.19 3.37 -3.44
N ALA A 194 22.32 4.25 -2.94
CA ALA A 194 22.35 4.69 -1.54
C ALA A 194 22.12 3.52 -0.57
N MET A 195 21.10 2.70 -0.83
CA MET A 195 20.77 1.49 -0.07
C MET A 195 21.93 0.48 -0.06
N MET A 196 22.53 0.25 -1.23
CA MET A 196 23.66 -0.66 -1.40
C MET A 196 24.91 -0.13 -0.68
N ALA A 197 25.25 1.14 -0.83
CA ALA A 197 26.39 1.77 -0.16
C ALA A 197 26.28 1.67 1.37
N ALA A 198 25.09 1.96 1.93
CA ALA A 198 24.84 1.81 3.35
C ALA A 198 25.02 0.36 3.83
N SER A 199 24.57 -0.61 3.04
CA SER A 199 24.67 -2.03 3.38
C SER A 199 26.12 -2.54 3.29
N LEU A 200 26.87 -2.14 2.26
CA LEU A 200 28.29 -2.47 2.08
C LEU A 200 29.17 -1.90 3.19
N ALA A 201 28.82 -0.73 3.73
CA ALA A 201 29.50 -0.15 4.88
C ALA A 201 29.31 -0.98 6.17
N ARG A 202 28.32 -1.88 6.23
CA ARG A 202 28.07 -2.78 7.37
C ARG A 202 28.63 -4.18 7.14
N THR A 203 28.57 -4.70 5.92
CA THR A 203 29.06 -6.04 5.61
C THR A 203 29.41 -6.20 4.13
N PRO A 204 30.55 -6.84 3.80
CA PRO A 204 30.89 -7.14 2.40
C PRO A 204 29.88 -8.07 1.74
N HIS A 205 29.11 -8.85 2.51
CA HIS A 205 28.09 -9.75 1.96
C HIS A 205 26.94 -9.00 1.28
N ALA A 206 26.75 -7.71 1.55
CA ALA A 206 25.73 -6.91 0.87
C ALA A 206 25.93 -6.89 -0.66
N ALA A 207 27.15 -7.11 -1.15
CA ALA A 207 27.49 -7.15 -2.57
C ALA A 207 26.69 -8.18 -3.39
N ILE A 208 26.13 -9.22 -2.74
CA ILE A 208 25.34 -10.25 -3.44
C ILE A 208 23.86 -9.87 -3.59
N SER A 209 23.42 -8.78 -2.93
CA SER A 209 22.03 -8.33 -3.05
C SER A 209 21.77 -7.78 -4.44
N ARG A 210 20.62 -8.14 -4.99
CA ARG A 210 20.17 -7.70 -6.32
C ARG A 210 18.97 -6.76 -6.22
N ALA A 211 18.77 -6.13 -5.06
CA ALA A 211 17.64 -5.25 -4.79
C ALA A 211 17.46 -4.18 -5.88
N VAL A 212 16.19 -3.91 -6.21
CA VAL A 212 15.81 -2.81 -7.10
C VAL A 212 14.86 -1.85 -6.39
N ALA A 213 14.77 -0.63 -6.92
CA ALA A 213 13.84 0.40 -6.52
C ALA A 213 13.29 1.09 -7.76
N GLY A 214 12.05 1.56 -7.70
CA GLY A 214 11.42 2.25 -8.83
C GLY A 214 10.02 2.77 -8.52
N VAL A 215 9.40 3.38 -9.52
CA VAL A 215 7.99 3.80 -9.51
C VAL A 215 7.16 2.81 -10.32
N LEU A 216 5.98 2.49 -9.81
CA LEU A 216 4.91 1.78 -10.50
C LEU A 216 3.62 2.58 -10.35
N GLY A 217 3.12 3.17 -11.44
CA GLY A 217 2.03 4.13 -11.43
C GLY A 217 2.39 5.37 -10.60
N GLN A 218 1.75 5.50 -9.43
CA GLN A 218 2.02 6.56 -8.44
C GLN A 218 2.64 6.00 -7.16
N SER A 219 3.11 4.75 -7.18
CA SER A 219 3.68 4.08 -6.01
C SER A 219 5.19 4.01 -6.11
N LEU A 220 5.89 4.39 -5.04
CA LEU A 220 7.32 4.11 -4.87
C LEU A 220 7.49 2.67 -4.35
N VAL A 221 8.29 1.86 -5.03
CA VAL A 221 8.55 0.45 -4.69
C VAL A 221 10.02 0.24 -4.35
N LEU A 222 10.31 -0.31 -3.18
CA LEU A 222 11.67 -0.57 -2.68
C LEU A 222 11.84 -2.06 -2.32
N ASN A 223 12.87 -2.73 -2.84
CA ASN A 223 13.26 -4.05 -2.35
C ASN A 223 14.30 -3.94 -1.23
N LEU A 224 13.97 -4.47 -0.06
CA LEU A 224 14.83 -4.46 1.13
C LEU A 224 15.40 -5.87 1.42
N PRO A 225 16.53 -5.96 2.14
CA PRO A 225 17.08 -7.24 2.62
C PRO A 225 16.12 -7.96 3.58
N GLY A 226 16.28 -9.27 3.80
CA GLY A 226 15.31 -10.09 4.56
C GLY A 226 15.43 -10.11 6.09
N SER A 227 16.35 -9.36 6.71
CA SER A 227 16.51 -9.36 8.18
C SER A 227 16.18 -7.99 8.76
N ARG A 228 15.58 -7.93 9.95
CA ARG A 228 15.21 -6.66 10.62
C ARG A 228 16.38 -5.68 10.69
N ARG A 229 17.58 -6.15 11.07
CA ARG A 229 18.79 -5.32 11.12
C ARG A 229 19.13 -4.75 9.74
N ALA A 230 19.21 -5.61 8.73
CA ALA A 230 19.58 -5.18 7.39
C ALA A 230 18.51 -4.28 6.74
N VAL A 231 17.22 -4.51 6.99
CA VAL A 231 16.12 -3.59 6.59
C VAL A 231 16.34 -2.22 7.21
N THR A 232 16.60 -2.17 8.51
CA THR A 232 16.77 -0.91 9.24
C THR A 232 17.93 -0.08 8.68
N GLU A 233 19.08 -0.72 8.51
CA GLU A 233 20.29 -0.09 7.98
C GLU A 233 20.11 0.37 6.52
N ASN A 234 19.44 -0.45 5.71
CA ASN A 234 19.26 -0.21 4.28
C ASN A 234 18.21 0.87 4.00
N LEU A 235 17.04 0.81 4.66
CA LEU A 235 15.97 1.80 4.50
C LEU A 235 16.38 3.16 5.04
N ALA A 236 17.11 3.22 6.16
CA ALA A 236 17.58 4.48 6.75
C ALA A 236 18.40 5.35 5.76
N ALA A 237 19.08 4.73 4.79
CA ALA A 237 19.85 5.43 3.78
C ALA A 237 19.00 6.29 2.84
N VAL A 238 17.70 5.98 2.70
CA VAL A 238 16.80 6.65 1.75
C VAL A 238 15.61 7.32 2.42
N LEU A 239 15.36 7.07 3.72
CA LEU A 239 14.28 7.72 4.49
C LEU A 239 14.22 9.25 4.32
N PRO A 240 15.34 10.00 4.38
CA PRO A 240 15.29 11.46 4.23
C PRO A 240 14.80 11.93 2.86
N ALA A 241 14.96 11.12 1.82
CA ALA A 241 14.54 11.45 0.46
C ALA A 241 13.08 11.06 0.17
N LEU A 242 12.45 10.21 0.99
CA LEU A 242 11.10 9.70 0.73
C LEU A 242 10.02 10.79 0.62
N PRO A 243 9.96 11.82 1.50
CA PRO A 243 8.92 12.84 1.41
C PRO A 243 8.94 13.55 0.05
N HIS A 244 10.13 13.97 -0.40
CA HIS A 244 10.30 14.64 -1.68
C HIS A 244 10.04 13.69 -2.85
N ALA A 245 10.54 12.45 -2.80
CA ALA A 245 10.32 11.47 -3.86
C ALA A 245 8.82 11.19 -4.07
N LEU A 246 8.06 10.98 -2.99
CA LEU A 246 6.61 10.73 -3.06
C LEU A 246 5.85 11.96 -3.57
N ALA A 247 6.21 13.18 -3.12
CA ALA A 247 5.62 14.41 -3.64
C ALA A 247 5.82 14.53 -5.16
N LYS A 248 7.02 14.22 -5.66
CA LYS A 248 7.34 14.21 -7.09
C LYS A 248 6.57 13.15 -7.88
N VAL A 249 6.44 11.94 -7.34
CA VAL A 249 5.64 10.88 -7.96
C VAL A 249 4.17 11.28 -8.08
N HIS A 250 3.66 12.06 -7.11
CA HIS A 250 2.29 12.59 -7.14
C HIS A 250 2.13 13.90 -7.96
N GLY A 251 3.18 14.34 -8.66
CA GLY A 251 3.11 15.48 -9.58
C GLY A 251 3.38 16.86 -8.96
N ASP A 252 4.05 16.93 -7.81
CA ASP A 252 4.46 18.21 -7.20
C ASP A 252 5.39 19.02 -8.14
N PRO A 253 4.98 20.25 -8.55
CA PRO A 253 5.76 21.08 -9.46
C PRO A 253 7.00 21.73 -8.81
N ALA A 254 7.18 21.71 -7.48
CA ALA A 254 8.26 22.44 -6.79
C ALA A 254 9.67 21.99 -7.21
N ASP A 255 10.62 22.90 -7.44
CA ASP A 255 11.95 22.55 -7.96
C ASP A 255 12.74 21.57 -7.07
N CYS A 256 13.48 20.64 -7.68
CA CYS A 256 14.24 19.60 -6.96
C CYS A 256 15.49 20.11 -6.21
N GLY A 257 15.85 21.38 -6.36
CA GLY A 257 17.11 21.96 -5.86
C GLY A 257 16.95 23.04 -4.80
N ALA A 258 15.76 23.17 -4.21
CA ALA A 258 15.46 24.14 -3.15
C ALA A 258 15.88 23.63 -1.77
#